data_AF-A0A318KU30-F1
#
_entry.id   AF-A0A318KU30-F1
#
_cell.length_a   1.000
_cell.length_b   1.000
_cell.length_c   1.000
_cell.angle_alpha   90.00
_cell.angle_beta   90.00
_cell.angle_gamma   90.00
#
_symmetry.space_group_name_H-M   'P 1'
#
loop_
_entity.id
_entity.type
_entity.pdbx_description
1 polymer ?
#
loop_
_entity_poly.entity_id
_entity_poly.type
_entity_poly.pdbx_seq_one_letter_code
_entity_poly.pdbx_strand_id
1 'polypeptide(L)'
;MTTTISASTSYTLGANEDNLQLTGTANINGNGNALDNILTGNSGINILKGMGGADTLYGGDGADTLFAGDGVSTNDTSRDVLYGGAGNDVLFADGGDVLYGQAGNDTLDTGATTGNLLDGGAGNDLYRVNSINNTINEMLNGGTDTIESTQSVNLGLFYSEGAYIAGALNVTAEIENVKLTGSMNTYVTGNRLANTLAGNAGDNTLKGMAGADVLSGGAGNDVLEGGTGADNLSGGDGNDILYATAPGQAESTVADSLNGGAGNDVLYLDGADYANGGQASGADHDIYIVDGLRNFVAGGLGFDEVRSSTSFSGQRLDANGGTDPNWSVSSWGVEVIELTGSLNSKALGTYLQVQNYTPAVETLLGNSGDNVLEGCGGNDVLDGRAGNDTLVMYADTVLTQTFGQKYAVTTGQASWTGGDGQDTFWIGKAYVGDHSSGANQLTITDFTHGVDTLRLGINANATAPVALRTLTANSYDTLASLVEQGAMAGSELAPTLTMFEFEGNTYLVLDQNSVTPFTASTDLAICLTGTPGLTLSDVVFAAV
;
A
#
# COMPACT_ATOMS: atom_id res chain seq x y z
N MET A 1 19.70 -45.71 -46.62
CA MET A 1 20.90 -45.86 -45.79
C MET A 1 21.08 -44.51 -45.14
N THR A 2 21.12 -44.45 -43.81
CA THR A 2 21.43 -43.21 -43.13
C THR A 2 22.94 -42.98 -43.19
N THR A 3 23.34 -41.73 -43.42
CA THR A 3 24.73 -41.30 -43.56
C THR A 3 25.12 -40.55 -42.30
N THR A 4 26.25 -40.91 -41.69
CA THR A 4 26.73 -40.24 -40.46
C THR A 4 28.11 -39.67 -40.69
N ILE A 5 28.24 -38.37 -40.48
CA ILE A 5 29.49 -37.63 -40.58
C ILE A 5 30.06 -37.42 -39.19
N SER A 6 31.32 -37.82 -38.97
CA SER A 6 32.07 -37.47 -37.77
C SER A 6 33.07 -36.36 -38.10
N ALA A 7 32.95 -35.20 -37.45
CA ALA A 7 33.75 -34.02 -37.74
C ALA A 7 34.55 -33.55 -36.52
N SER A 8 35.78 -33.09 -36.74
CA SER A 8 36.65 -32.46 -35.71
C SER A 8 36.84 -30.96 -35.93
N THR A 9 36.09 -30.41 -36.88
CA THR A 9 35.97 -28.99 -37.22
C THR A 9 34.49 -28.70 -37.44
N SER A 10 34.10 -27.42 -37.43
CA SER A 10 32.71 -27.06 -37.75
C SER A 10 32.28 -27.62 -39.11
N TYR A 11 31.05 -28.09 -39.21
CA TYR A 11 30.56 -28.82 -40.38
C TYR A 11 29.10 -28.46 -40.71
N THR A 12 28.73 -28.58 -41.98
CA THR A 12 27.36 -28.41 -42.47
C THR A 12 27.02 -29.60 -43.34
N LEU A 13 25.93 -30.30 -43.01
CA LEU A 13 25.51 -31.49 -43.73
C LEU A 13 25.17 -31.15 -45.19
N GLY A 14 25.70 -31.95 -46.11
CA GLY A 14 25.27 -31.94 -47.51
C GLY A 14 23.85 -32.48 -47.66
N ALA A 15 23.18 -32.21 -48.79
CA ALA A 15 21.76 -32.50 -48.99
C ALA A 15 21.30 -33.98 -48.89
N ASN A 16 22.24 -34.93 -48.75
CA ASN A 16 21.92 -36.36 -48.60
C ASN A 16 22.63 -36.98 -47.38
N GLU A 17 23.11 -36.14 -46.47
CA GLU A 17 23.73 -36.58 -45.22
C GLU A 17 22.70 -36.45 -44.11
N ASP A 18 22.52 -37.50 -43.29
CA ASP A 18 21.43 -37.55 -42.32
C ASP A 18 21.88 -37.13 -40.92
N ASN A 19 23.10 -37.51 -40.50
CA ASN A 19 23.55 -37.32 -39.13
C ASN A 19 24.93 -36.66 -39.05
N LEU A 20 25.13 -35.81 -38.06
CA LEU A 20 26.40 -35.17 -37.72
C LEU A 20 26.79 -35.50 -36.28
N GLN A 21 28.04 -35.91 -36.07
CA GLN A 21 28.66 -36.04 -34.76
C GLN A 21 29.94 -35.19 -34.70
N LEU A 22 29.94 -34.16 -33.87
CA LEU A 22 31.12 -33.37 -33.58
C LEU A 22 32.03 -34.15 -32.60
N THR A 23 33.34 -34.01 -32.75
CA THR A 23 34.33 -34.77 -31.97
C THR A 23 35.38 -33.83 -31.38
N GLY A 24 36.09 -34.31 -30.36
CA GLY A 24 37.09 -33.53 -29.63
C GLY A 24 36.46 -32.62 -28.56
N THR A 25 37.22 -31.60 -28.18
CA THR A 25 36.86 -30.66 -27.09
C THR A 25 36.92 -29.20 -27.56
N ALA A 26 37.05 -28.99 -28.87
CA ALA A 26 37.10 -27.65 -29.45
C ALA A 26 35.67 -27.12 -29.59
N ASN A 27 35.51 -25.80 -29.47
CA ASN A 27 34.24 -25.12 -29.71
C ASN A 27 33.98 -25.11 -31.23
N ILE A 28 33.22 -26.08 -31.72
CA ILE A 28 32.93 -26.28 -33.14
C ILE A 28 31.42 -26.41 -33.34
N ASN A 29 30.96 -26.11 -34.54
CA ASN A 29 29.52 -25.94 -34.80
C ASN A 29 29.01 -26.95 -35.84
N GLY A 30 27.73 -27.26 -35.78
CA GLY A 30 27.06 -28.18 -36.67
C GLY A 30 25.80 -27.57 -37.28
N ASN A 31 25.66 -27.67 -38.61
CA ASN A 31 24.40 -27.35 -39.27
C ASN A 31 23.86 -28.60 -39.97
N GLY A 32 22.56 -28.83 -39.83
CA GLY A 32 21.78 -29.81 -40.58
C GLY A 32 21.47 -29.33 -41.99
N ASN A 33 20.44 -29.92 -42.57
CA ASN A 33 19.93 -29.65 -43.91
C ASN A 33 18.40 -29.67 -43.91
N ALA A 34 17.74 -30.09 -45.00
CA ALA A 34 16.27 -30.09 -45.09
C ALA A 34 15.65 -31.48 -44.81
N LEU A 35 16.45 -32.41 -44.27
CA LEU A 35 16.04 -33.76 -43.88
C LEU A 35 15.96 -33.83 -42.36
N ASP A 36 15.21 -34.81 -41.85
CA ASP A 36 15.20 -35.17 -40.44
C ASP A 36 16.61 -35.62 -40.00
N ASN A 37 17.36 -34.74 -39.34
CA ASN A 37 18.75 -34.95 -38.95
C ASN A 37 18.90 -35.32 -37.48
N ILE A 38 19.98 -36.05 -37.18
CA ILE A 38 20.51 -36.18 -35.81
C ILE A 38 21.84 -35.44 -35.72
N LEU A 39 21.87 -34.36 -34.94
CA LEU A 39 23.07 -33.57 -34.69
C LEU A 39 23.53 -33.81 -33.24
N THR A 40 24.77 -34.27 -33.06
CA THR A 40 25.38 -34.47 -31.75
C THR A 40 26.62 -33.61 -31.63
N GLY A 41 26.62 -32.71 -30.65
CA GLY A 41 27.77 -31.89 -30.28
C GLY A 41 28.86 -32.69 -29.57
N ASN A 42 29.90 -31.98 -29.15
CA ASN A 42 31.05 -32.52 -28.44
C ASN A 42 31.07 -32.01 -26.99
N SER A 43 32.25 -31.84 -26.39
CA SER A 43 32.38 -31.34 -25.00
C SER A 43 32.79 -29.86 -24.92
N GLY A 44 32.95 -29.21 -26.06
CA GLY A 44 33.17 -27.78 -26.16
C GLY A 44 31.85 -27.06 -26.39
N ILE A 45 31.87 -25.73 -26.34
CA ILE A 45 30.70 -24.89 -26.62
C ILE A 45 30.35 -24.98 -28.11
N ASN A 46 29.18 -25.49 -28.44
CA ASN A 46 28.72 -25.76 -29.79
C ASN A 46 27.52 -24.90 -30.15
N ILE A 47 27.44 -24.52 -31.43
CA ILE A 47 26.21 -24.02 -32.03
C ILE A 47 25.69 -25.10 -32.97
N LEU A 48 24.49 -25.61 -32.70
CA LEU A 48 23.81 -26.62 -33.51
C LEU A 48 22.54 -26.02 -34.13
N LYS A 49 22.33 -26.27 -35.43
CA LYS A 49 21.14 -25.81 -36.17
C LYS A 49 20.53 -26.95 -36.95
N GLY A 50 19.28 -27.34 -36.67
CA GLY A 50 18.57 -28.39 -37.41
C GLY A 50 18.30 -27.98 -38.86
N MET A 51 17.93 -26.71 -39.05
CA MET A 51 17.56 -26.07 -40.31
C MET A 51 16.13 -26.38 -40.74
N GLY A 52 15.82 -27.57 -41.21
CA GLY A 52 14.43 -27.94 -41.47
C GLY A 52 14.25 -29.44 -41.66
N GLY A 53 13.00 -29.90 -41.54
CA GLY A 53 12.72 -31.30 -41.23
C GLY A 53 12.53 -31.49 -39.73
N ALA A 54 12.25 -32.73 -39.31
CA ALA A 54 12.08 -33.07 -37.90
C ALA A 54 13.42 -33.55 -37.30
N ASP A 55 14.14 -32.64 -36.66
CA ASP A 55 15.50 -32.81 -36.20
C ASP A 55 15.58 -33.27 -34.73
N THR A 56 16.69 -33.91 -34.39
CA THR A 56 17.09 -34.17 -33.00
C THR A 56 18.49 -33.64 -32.75
N LEU A 57 18.61 -32.67 -31.84
CA LEU A 57 19.86 -32.03 -31.47
C LEU A 57 20.27 -32.44 -30.06
N TYR A 58 21.53 -32.80 -29.88
CA TYR A 58 22.16 -33.05 -28.59
C TYR A 58 23.36 -32.11 -28.44
N GLY A 59 23.32 -31.16 -27.50
CA GLY A 59 24.43 -30.23 -27.24
C GLY A 59 25.66 -30.98 -26.71
N GLY A 60 25.49 -31.69 -25.60
CA GLY A 60 26.56 -32.52 -25.02
C GLY A 60 27.04 -31.92 -23.70
N ASP A 61 28.36 -31.79 -23.53
CA ASP A 61 28.89 -31.00 -22.41
C ASP A 61 29.27 -29.61 -22.96
N GLY A 62 29.15 -28.57 -22.15
CA GLY A 62 29.47 -27.21 -22.56
C GLY A 62 28.25 -26.31 -22.44
N ALA A 63 28.44 -25.01 -22.65
CA ALA A 63 27.33 -24.06 -22.69
C ALA A 63 26.94 -23.87 -24.16
N ASP A 64 26.03 -24.69 -24.64
CA ASP A 64 25.70 -24.84 -26.05
C ASP A 64 24.55 -23.92 -26.49
N THR A 65 24.40 -23.76 -27.80
CA THR A 65 23.25 -23.06 -28.39
C THR A 65 22.63 -23.91 -29.48
N LEU A 66 21.38 -24.31 -29.28
CA LEU A 66 20.64 -25.20 -30.17
C LEU A 66 19.49 -24.42 -30.81
N PHE A 67 19.39 -24.50 -32.13
CA PHE A 67 18.28 -23.99 -32.90
C PHE A 67 17.58 -25.15 -33.59
N ALA A 68 16.27 -25.31 -33.36
CA ALA A 68 15.39 -26.19 -34.12
C ALA A 68 15.55 -25.92 -35.63
N GLY A 69 15.29 -24.67 -36.03
CA GLY A 69 15.49 -24.20 -37.41
C GLY A 69 16.86 -23.58 -37.72
N ASP A 70 16.84 -22.60 -38.64
CA ASP A 70 18.03 -21.88 -39.11
C ASP A 70 18.51 -20.75 -38.16
N GLY A 71 17.76 -20.51 -37.08
CA GLY A 71 17.98 -19.46 -36.10
C GLY A 71 17.57 -18.06 -36.57
N VAL A 72 16.80 -17.95 -37.66
CA VAL A 72 16.28 -16.69 -38.20
C VAL A 72 14.79 -16.78 -38.51
N SER A 73 14.32 -17.93 -38.99
CA SER A 73 12.95 -18.17 -39.46
C SER A 73 12.24 -19.20 -38.58
N THR A 74 10.95 -18.98 -38.33
CA THR A 74 10.05 -19.91 -37.62
C THR A 74 9.08 -20.57 -38.60
N ASN A 75 9.58 -20.88 -39.80
CA ASN A 75 8.76 -21.25 -40.94
C ASN A 75 8.58 -22.77 -41.03
N ASP A 76 9.49 -23.52 -40.40
CA ASP A 76 9.32 -24.94 -40.24
C ASP A 76 8.32 -25.20 -39.12
N THR A 77 7.41 -26.12 -39.36
CA THR A 77 6.41 -26.57 -38.38
C THR A 77 6.64 -28.03 -38.01
N SER A 78 7.72 -28.61 -38.50
CA SER A 78 8.21 -29.91 -38.05
C SER A 78 8.46 -29.85 -36.56
N ARG A 79 8.44 -31.03 -35.94
CA ARG A 79 8.58 -31.13 -34.49
C ARG A 79 9.97 -31.61 -34.18
N ASP A 80 10.77 -30.69 -33.67
CA ASP A 80 12.14 -30.95 -33.29
C ASP A 80 12.26 -31.36 -31.83
N VAL A 81 13.36 -32.01 -31.51
CA VAL A 81 13.72 -32.37 -30.13
C VAL A 81 15.13 -31.89 -29.83
N LEU A 82 15.24 -30.95 -28.89
CA LEU A 82 16.50 -30.36 -28.47
C LEU A 82 16.84 -30.85 -27.07
N TYR A 83 18.06 -31.35 -26.88
CA TYR A 83 18.64 -31.69 -25.59
C TYR A 83 19.89 -30.83 -25.39
N GLY A 84 19.88 -29.93 -24.40
CA GLY A 84 21.03 -29.10 -24.03
C GLY A 84 22.19 -29.97 -23.58
N GLY A 85 22.01 -30.64 -22.44
CA GLY A 85 23.00 -31.55 -21.90
C GLY A 85 23.54 -31.04 -20.56
N ALA A 86 24.86 -31.02 -20.41
CA ALA A 86 25.51 -30.52 -19.22
C ALA A 86 26.15 -29.16 -19.49
N GLY A 87 25.73 -28.14 -18.75
CA GLY A 87 26.19 -26.77 -18.90
C GLY A 87 24.99 -25.85 -19.03
N ASN A 88 25.24 -24.55 -19.20
CA ASN A 88 24.17 -23.56 -19.28
C ASN A 88 23.86 -23.31 -20.74
N ASP A 89 22.79 -23.93 -21.23
CA ASP A 89 22.47 -24.01 -22.65
C ASP A 89 21.39 -23.00 -23.05
N VAL A 90 21.33 -22.71 -24.35
CA VAL A 90 20.28 -21.87 -24.93
C VAL A 90 19.60 -22.62 -26.07
N LEU A 91 18.31 -22.88 -25.92
CA LEU A 91 17.50 -23.65 -26.86
C LEU A 91 16.44 -22.75 -27.50
N PHE A 92 16.38 -22.73 -28.83
CA PHE A 92 15.43 -21.95 -29.60
C PHE A 92 14.50 -22.86 -30.43
N ALA A 93 13.20 -22.72 -30.22
CA ALA A 93 12.17 -23.36 -31.02
C ALA A 93 11.90 -22.59 -32.32
N ASP A 94 11.42 -23.28 -33.36
CA ASP A 94 10.98 -22.67 -34.61
C ASP A 94 9.56 -23.11 -35.04
N GLY A 95 9.01 -24.13 -34.36
CA GLY A 95 7.68 -24.68 -34.56
C GLY A 95 7.02 -25.15 -33.25
N GLY A 96 6.49 -26.37 -33.26
CA GLY A 96 5.85 -26.99 -32.10
C GLY A 96 6.76 -28.08 -31.54
N ASP A 97 7.77 -27.67 -30.78
CA ASP A 97 8.97 -28.45 -30.49
C ASP A 97 9.02 -28.98 -29.06
N VAL A 98 10.01 -29.82 -28.78
CA VAL A 98 10.32 -30.31 -27.44
C VAL A 98 11.72 -29.89 -27.04
N LEU A 99 11.83 -29.09 -25.98
CA LEU A 99 13.10 -28.55 -25.49
C LEU A 99 13.38 -29.12 -24.10
N TYR A 100 14.55 -29.76 -23.96
CA TYR A 100 15.09 -30.26 -22.69
C TYR A 100 16.41 -29.54 -22.37
N GLY A 101 16.46 -28.71 -21.33
CA GLY A 101 17.71 -28.09 -20.87
C GLY A 101 18.67 -29.13 -20.29
N GLN A 102 18.13 -29.97 -19.39
CA GLN A 102 18.81 -31.03 -18.65
C GLN A 102 19.57 -30.54 -17.42
N ALA A 103 20.87 -30.30 -17.48
CA ALA A 103 21.66 -29.97 -16.29
C ALA A 103 22.43 -28.68 -16.48
N GLY A 104 22.12 -27.68 -15.66
CA GLY A 104 22.69 -26.35 -15.72
C GLY A 104 21.59 -25.32 -15.68
N ASN A 105 21.96 -24.04 -15.77
CA ASN A 105 20.99 -22.95 -15.79
C ASN A 105 20.69 -22.60 -17.25
N ASP A 106 19.62 -23.17 -17.77
CA ASP A 106 19.31 -23.16 -19.19
C ASP A 106 18.33 -22.05 -19.56
N THR A 107 18.33 -21.68 -20.83
CA THR A 107 17.37 -20.75 -21.42
C THR A 107 16.60 -21.47 -22.51
N LEU A 108 15.30 -21.63 -22.34
CA LEU A 108 14.41 -22.25 -23.31
C LEU A 108 13.50 -21.16 -23.90
N ASP A 109 13.73 -20.81 -25.17
CA ASP A 109 13.06 -19.70 -25.85
C ASP A 109 12.20 -20.21 -27.02
N THR A 110 10.89 -19.95 -26.92
CA THR A 110 9.92 -20.32 -27.97
C THR A 110 9.54 -19.14 -28.84
N GLY A 111 10.02 -17.93 -28.55
CA GLY A 111 9.53 -16.72 -29.18
C GLY A 111 8.00 -16.67 -29.15
N ALA A 112 7.39 -16.60 -30.33
CA ALA A 112 5.93 -16.60 -30.51
C ALA A 112 5.37 -17.95 -31.02
N THR A 113 6.19 -19.00 -31.12
CA THR A 113 5.75 -20.30 -31.62
C THR A 113 4.82 -20.99 -30.62
N THR A 114 4.04 -21.98 -31.08
CA THR A 114 2.91 -22.54 -30.32
C THR A 114 2.99 -24.06 -30.25
N GLY A 115 2.54 -24.66 -29.15
CA GLY A 115 2.47 -26.11 -29.01
C GLY A 115 3.79 -26.75 -28.58
N ASN A 116 4.70 -25.96 -28.02
CA ASN A 116 5.97 -26.44 -27.51
C ASN A 116 5.83 -27.10 -26.13
N LEU A 117 6.68 -28.07 -25.85
CA LEU A 117 6.90 -28.65 -24.53
C LEU A 117 8.30 -28.25 -24.05
N LEU A 118 8.39 -27.60 -22.90
CA LEU A 118 9.64 -27.12 -22.33
C LEU A 118 9.88 -27.80 -20.98
N ASP A 119 11.11 -28.28 -20.77
CA ASP A 119 11.58 -28.91 -19.53
C ASP A 119 13.03 -28.48 -19.29
N GLY A 120 13.25 -27.60 -18.32
CA GLY A 120 14.55 -27.03 -17.98
C GLY A 120 15.44 -28.06 -17.31
N GLY A 121 14.91 -28.78 -16.32
CA GLY A 121 15.58 -29.89 -15.68
C GLY A 121 16.16 -29.48 -14.33
N ALA A 122 17.48 -29.55 -14.18
CA ALA A 122 18.17 -29.23 -12.94
C ALA A 122 19.04 -27.99 -13.10
N GLY A 123 18.87 -27.02 -12.21
CA GLY A 123 19.49 -25.71 -12.27
C GLY A 123 18.42 -24.63 -12.18
N ASN A 124 18.83 -23.37 -12.30
CA ASN A 124 17.92 -22.25 -12.29
C ASN A 124 17.65 -21.81 -13.73
N ASP A 125 16.51 -22.24 -14.27
CA ASP A 125 16.19 -22.16 -15.68
C ASP A 125 15.32 -20.94 -16.02
N LEU A 126 15.40 -20.51 -17.27
CA LEU A 126 14.65 -19.39 -17.82
C LEU A 126 13.82 -19.83 -19.03
N TYR A 127 12.49 -19.75 -18.88
CA TYR A 127 11.52 -19.98 -19.93
C TYR A 127 11.08 -18.67 -20.56
N ARG A 128 11.41 -18.45 -21.84
CA ARG A 128 10.85 -17.33 -22.63
C ARG A 128 9.70 -17.82 -23.49
N VAL A 129 8.48 -17.47 -23.09
CA VAL A 129 7.26 -18.06 -23.66
C VAL A 129 6.20 -17.01 -23.91
N ASN A 130 5.86 -16.77 -25.18
CA ASN A 130 4.85 -15.76 -25.56
C ASN A 130 3.61 -16.36 -26.23
N SER A 131 3.33 -17.64 -26.01
CA SER A 131 2.13 -18.32 -26.51
C SER A 131 1.52 -19.24 -25.46
N ILE A 132 0.24 -19.03 -25.16
CA ILE A 132 -0.51 -19.79 -24.13
C ILE A 132 -0.66 -21.28 -24.44
N ASN A 133 -0.39 -21.68 -25.68
CA ASN A 133 -0.47 -23.08 -26.12
C ASN A 133 0.84 -23.84 -25.86
N ASN A 134 1.87 -23.19 -25.34
CA ASN A 134 3.08 -23.85 -24.86
C ASN A 134 2.85 -24.44 -23.46
N THR A 135 3.51 -25.55 -23.17
CA THR A 135 3.44 -26.24 -21.89
C THR A 135 4.81 -26.24 -21.24
N ILE A 136 4.88 -25.80 -19.99
CA ILE A 136 6.09 -25.88 -19.18
C ILE A 136 5.93 -27.05 -18.21
N ASN A 137 6.87 -27.99 -18.29
CA ASN A 137 6.99 -29.15 -17.41
C ASN A 137 8.25 -29.00 -16.57
N GLU A 138 8.06 -28.78 -15.27
CA GLU A 138 9.17 -28.58 -14.36
C GLU A 138 9.38 -29.77 -13.43
N MET A 139 10.63 -30.00 -13.05
CA MET A 139 11.00 -31.03 -12.08
C MET A 139 10.86 -30.51 -10.64
N LEU A 140 10.41 -31.38 -9.73
CA LEU A 140 10.43 -31.06 -8.30
C LEU A 140 11.88 -30.85 -7.84
N ASN A 141 12.18 -29.70 -7.23
CA ASN A 141 13.55 -29.28 -6.88
C ASN A 141 14.49 -29.14 -8.10
N GLY A 142 13.98 -28.67 -9.25
CA GLY A 142 14.78 -28.31 -10.43
C GLY A 142 15.78 -27.20 -10.11
N GLY A 143 15.30 -26.12 -9.50
CA GLY A 143 16.14 -25.10 -8.89
C GLY A 143 15.28 -23.93 -8.44
N THR A 144 15.61 -22.74 -8.91
CA THR A 144 14.77 -21.55 -8.78
C THR A 144 14.55 -20.99 -10.17
N ASP A 145 13.35 -21.21 -10.68
CA ASP A 145 13.07 -21.14 -12.11
C ASP A 145 12.23 -19.90 -12.44
N THR A 146 12.38 -19.41 -13.66
CA THR A 146 11.79 -18.13 -14.09
C THR A 146 11.04 -18.25 -15.41
N ILE A 147 9.80 -17.75 -15.43
CA ILE A 147 9.05 -17.51 -16.68
C ILE A 147 9.15 -16.03 -17.05
N GLU A 148 9.59 -15.74 -18.28
CA GLU A 148 9.50 -14.43 -18.92
C GLU A 148 8.49 -14.50 -20.08
N SER A 149 7.42 -13.72 -20.02
CA SER A 149 6.26 -13.87 -20.92
C SER A 149 5.55 -12.55 -21.19
N THR A 150 5.00 -12.35 -22.38
CA THR A 150 4.01 -11.28 -22.66
C THR A 150 2.56 -11.70 -22.35
N GLN A 151 2.34 -12.98 -22.05
CA GLN A 151 1.03 -13.59 -21.79
C GLN A 151 0.80 -13.81 -20.30
N SER A 152 -0.47 -13.84 -19.89
CA SER A 152 -0.89 -14.23 -18.54
C SER A 152 -0.37 -15.62 -18.16
N VAL A 153 -0.02 -15.79 -16.88
CA VAL A 153 0.59 -17.00 -16.32
C VAL A 153 -0.25 -17.52 -15.15
N ASN A 154 -0.41 -18.84 -15.05
CA ASN A 154 -1.03 -19.44 -13.87
C ASN A 154 -0.16 -20.59 -13.40
N LEU A 155 0.46 -20.43 -12.23
CA LEU A 155 1.28 -21.46 -11.58
C LEU A 155 0.46 -22.41 -10.71
N GLY A 156 -0.81 -22.09 -10.46
CA GLY A 156 -1.73 -22.90 -9.68
C GLY A 156 -2.02 -24.23 -10.39
N LEU A 157 -1.45 -25.31 -9.85
CA LEU A 157 -1.73 -26.67 -10.31
C LEU A 157 -3.23 -26.96 -10.31
N PHE A 158 -3.66 -27.85 -11.21
CA PHE A 158 -5.03 -28.37 -11.38
C PHE A 158 -5.60 -29.09 -10.13
N TYR A 159 -5.56 -28.52 -8.93
CA TYR A 159 -6.24 -29.04 -7.74
C TYR A 159 -6.62 -27.89 -6.82
N SER A 160 -7.91 -27.53 -6.84
CA SER A 160 -8.69 -26.80 -5.82
C SER A 160 -8.26 -25.41 -5.34
N GLU A 161 -7.06 -24.91 -5.60
CA GLU A 161 -6.63 -23.56 -5.21
C GLU A 161 -6.40 -22.63 -6.42
N GLY A 162 -6.17 -23.17 -7.61
CA GLY A 162 -6.11 -22.42 -8.87
C GLY A 162 -7.17 -22.91 -9.84
N ALA A 163 -8.21 -22.10 -10.08
CA ALA A 163 -9.14 -22.38 -11.18
C ALA A 163 -8.37 -22.38 -12.51
N TYR A 164 -8.70 -23.29 -13.42
CA TYR A 164 -8.23 -23.16 -14.81
C TYR A 164 -8.64 -21.78 -15.34
N ILE A 165 -7.65 -20.93 -15.63
CA ILE A 165 -7.91 -19.61 -16.20
C ILE A 165 -7.77 -19.75 -17.70
N ALA A 166 -8.91 -19.72 -18.40
CA ALA A 166 -8.93 -19.74 -19.84
C ALA A 166 -8.11 -18.56 -20.38
N GLY A 167 -7.08 -18.85 -21.18
CA GLY A 167 -6.21 -17.83 -21.76
C GLY A 167 -4.91 -17.55 -21.00
N ALA A 168 -4.54 -18.37 -20.01
CA ALA A 168 -3.22 -18.34 -19.35
C ALA A 168 -2.33 -19.51 -19.80
N LEU A 169 -1.00 -19.36 -19.64
CA LEU A 169 -0.02 -20.43 -19.83
C LEU A 169 -0.29 -21.62 -18.89
N ASN A 170 -0.15 -22.84 -19.41
CA ASN A 170 -0.27 -24.06 -18.61
C ASN A 170 1.10 -24.47 -18.06
N VAL A 171 1.28 -24.31 -16.75
CA VAL A 171 2.49 -24.70 -16.02
C VAL A 171 2.15 -25.89 -15.12
N THR A 172 2.96 -26.95 -15.18
CA THR A 172 2.63 -28.22 -14.52
C THR A 172 3.40 -28.49 -13.21
N ALA A 173 4.26 -27.57 -12.75
CA ALA A 173 5.03 -27.73 -11.50
C ALA A 173 5.59 -26.41 -10.90
N GLU A 174 6.55 -26.55 -9.98
CA GLU A 174 7.13 -25.60 -9.02
C GLU A 174 7.94 -24.47 -9.67
N ILE A 175 7.28 -23.50 -10.29
CA ILE A 175 7.93 -22.24 -10.67
C ILE A 175 7.86 -21.26 -9.51
N GLU A 176 8.97 -20.57 -9.23
CA GLU A 176 9.04 -19.51 -8.23
C GLU A 176 8.85 -18.12 -8.83
N ASN A 177 9.41 -17.86 -10.02
CA ASN A 177 9.49 -16.49 -10.56
C ASN A 177 8.70 -16.32 -11.86
N VAL A 178 7.93 -15.25 -11.94
CA VAL A 178 7.27 -14.81 -13.18
C VAL A 178 7.60 -13.35 -13.41
N LYS A 179 8.01 -13.04 -14.64
CA LYS A 179 8.25 -11.68 -15.11
C LYS A 179 7.45 -11.44 -16.39
N LEU A 180 6.47 -10.56 -16.30
CA LEU A 180 5.71 -10.12 -17.46
C LEU A 180 6.51 -9.08 -18.24
N THR A 181 6.36 -9.11 -19.56
CA THR A 181 6.97 -8.16 -20.49
C THR A 181 5.92 -7.55 -21.41
N GLY A 182 6.27 -6.44 -22.07
CA GLY A 182 5.33 -5.70 -22.89
C GLY A 182 4.48 -4.73 -22.08
N SER A 183 3.26 -4.48 -22.54
CA SER A 183 2.37 -3.45 -21.96
C SER A 183 0.89 -3.87 -22.04
N MET A 184 0.62 -5.18 -22.12
CA MET A 184 -0.74 -5.69 -22.14
C MET A 184 -1.20 -5.92 -20.71
N ASN A 185 -2.48 -5.65 -20.46
CA ASN A 185 -3.15 -6.01 -19.23
C ASN A 185 -3.11 -7.53 -19.08
N THR A 186 -2.45 -8.02 -18.04
CA THR A 186 -2.16 -9.44 -17.85
C THR A 186 -2.47 -9.89 -16.43
N TYR A 187 -2.59 -11.19 -16.25
CA TYR A 187 -2.92 -11.77 -14.96
C TYR A 187 -1.89 -12.84 -14.60
N VAL A 188 -1.45 -12.88 -13.34
CA VAL A 188 -0.57 -13.92 -12.78
C VAL A 188 -1.17 -14.48 -11.49
N THR A 189 -1.34 -15.80 -11.41
CA THR A 189 -1.49 -16.50 -10.12
C THR A 189 -0.20 -17.24 -9.81
N GLY A 190 0.33 -17.04 -8.60
CA GLY A 190 1.34 -17.85 -7.96
C GLY A 190 0.84 -19.24 -7.54
N ASN A 191 1.52 -19.86 -6.58
CA ASN A 191 1.22 -21.19 -6.08
C ASN A 191 1.38 -21.25 -4.55
N ARG A 192 1.93 -22.32 -3.98
CA ARG A 192 2.11 -22.45 -2.52
C ARG A 192 3.53 -22.10 -2.05
N LEU A 193 4.41 -21.80 -2.99
CA LEU A 193 5.82 -21.50 -2.77
C LEU A 193 5.96 -19.99 -2.54
N ALA A 194 7.12 -19.57 -2.05
CA ALA A 194 7.48 -18.15 -2.05
C ALA A 194 7.73 -17.69 -3.49
N ASN A 195 6.76 -17.01 -4.09
CA ASN A 195 6.79 -16.55 -5.46
C ASN A 195 7.34 -15.13 -5.60
N THR A 196 8.09 -14.85 -6.67
CA THR A 196 8.38 -13.48 -7.11
C THR A 196 7.64 -13.20 -8.40
N LEU A 197 6.63 -12.33 -8.34
CA LEU A 197 5.75 -12.00 -9.45
C LEU A 197 5.97 -10.53 -9.83
N ALA A 198 6.48 -10.29 -11.04
CA ALA A 198 6.67 -8.96 -11.59
C ALA A 198 5.75 -8.74 -12.79
N GLY A 199 4.90 -7.72 -12.72
CA GLY A 199 4.05 -7.24 -13.81
C GLY A 199 4.83 -6.44 -14.87
N ASN A 200 4.07 -5.85 -15.78
CA ASN A 200 4.56 -5.09 -16.93
C ASN A 200 4.06 -3.63 -16.88
N ALA A 201 3.92 -2.97 -18.04
CA ALA A 201 3.49 -1.57 -18.11
C ALA A 201 1.98 -1.37 -18.37
N GLY A 202 1.18 -2.44 -18.32
CA GLY A 202 -0.28 -2.37 -18.43
C GLY A 202 -0.94 -2.79 -17.13
N ASP A 203 -2.25 -2.57 -17.01
CA ASP A 203 -3.01 -2.87 -15.78
C ASP A 203 -3.04 -4.38 -15.50
N ASN A 204 -2.26 -4.83 -14.53
CA ASN A 204 -2.04 -6.23 -14.21
C ASN A 204 -2.86 -6.66 -12.99
N THR A 205 -3.04 -7.97 -12.85
CA THR A 205 -3.56 -8.56 -11.62
C THR A 205 -2.64 -9.69 -11.19
N LEU A 206 -2.02 -9.54 -10.02
CA LEU A 206 -1.04 -10.48 -9.48
C LEU A 206 -1.57 -11.06 -8.17
N LYS A 207 -1.52 -12.39 -8.04
CA LYS A 207 -1.93 -13.10 -6.82
C LYS A 207 -0.82 -14.01 -6.33
N GLY A 208 -0.32 -13.81 -5.13
CA GLY A 208 0.71 -14.65 -4.51
C GLY A 208 0.18 -16.03 -4.13
N MET A 209 -1.01 -16.05 -3.52
CA MET A 209 -1.74 -17.21 -3.00
C MET A 209 -1.22 -17.65 -1.62
N ALA A 210 -0.32 -18.61 -1.53
CA ALA A 210 0.24 -19.03 -0.26
C ALA A 210 1.76 -19.05 -0.39
N GLY A 211 2.48 -18.58 0.62
CA GLY A 211 3.92 -18.41 0.49
C GLY A 211 4.33 -17.08 1.10
N ALA A 212 5.63 -16.80 1.16
CA ALA A 212 6.10 -15.46 1.46
C ALA A 212 6.45 -14.82 0.13
N ASP A 213 5.50 -14.12 -0.46
CA ASP A 213 5.54 -13.71 -1.85
C ASP A 213 6.08 -12.29 -2.01
N VAL A 214 6.63 -12.00 -3.19
CA VAL A 214 7.07 -10.66 -3.60
C VAL A 214 6.33 -10.31 -4.89
N LEU A 215 5.42 -9.35 -4.82
CA LEU A 215 4.60 -8.90 -5.94
C LEU A 215 4.97 -7.45 -6.30
N SER A 216 5.23 -7.20 -7.59
CA SER A 216 5.48 -5.85 -8.13
C SER A 216 4.58 -5.63 -9.33
N GLY A 217 3.66 -4.66 -9.27
CA GLY A 217 2.73 -4.33 -10.35
C GLY A 217 3.44 -3.78 -11.59
N GLY A 218 4.28 -2.75 -11.37
CA GLY A 218 5.08 -2.16 -12.44
C GLY A 218 4.54 -0.79 -12.79
N ALA A 219 4.03 -0.62 -14.01
CA ALA A 219 3.32 0.60 -14.40
C ALA A 219 1.92 0.24 -14.90
N GLY A 220 0.98 1.16 -14.77
CA GLY A 220 -0.44 0.88 -15.02
C GLY A 220 -1.18 0.78 -13.69
N ASN A 221 -2.50 0.59 -13.75
CA ASN A 221 -3.32 0.50 -12.54
C ASN A 221 -3.48 -0.98 -12.16
N ASP A 222 -2.65 -1.45 -11.24
CA ASP A 222 -2.49 -2.85 -10.91
C ASP A 222 -3.38 -3.29 -9.73
N VAL A 223 -3.66 -4.59 -9.68
CA VAL A 223 -4.32 -5.23 -8.53
C VAL A 223 -3.42 -6.34 -7.99
N LEU A 224 -2.95 -6.19 -6.76
CA LEU A 224 -2.05 -7.15 -6.09
C LEU A 224 -2.76 -7.80 -4.90
N GLU A 225 -2.62 -9.11 -4.76
CA GLU A 225 -3.17 -9.91 -3.66
C GLU A 225 -2.04 -10.78 -3.10
N GLY A 226 -1.59 -10.55 -1.86
CA GLY A 226 -0.54 -11.37 -1.22
C GLY A 226 -1.05 -12.78 -0.96
N GLY A 227 -2.08 -12.88 -0.13
CA GLY A 227 -2.73 -14.14 0.21
C GLY A 227 -2.37 -14.56 1.62
N THR A 228 -1.85 -15.77 1.81
CA THR A 228 -1.40 -16.23 3.13
C THR A 228 0.12 -16.30 3.19
N GLY A 229 0.70 -15.65 4.18
CA GLY A 229 2.12 -15.72 4.49
C GLY A 229 2.63 -14.34 4.83
N ALA A 230 3.91 -14.08 4.60
CA ALA A 230 4.51 -12.76 4.84
C ALA A 230 4.91 -12.18 3.50
N ASP A 231 4.05 -11.34 2.95
CA ASP A 231 4.11 -10.89 1.57
C ASP A 231 4.65 -9.47 1.47
N ASN A 232 5.34 -9.18 0.36
CA ASN A 232 5.79 -7.82 0.01
C ASN A 232 5.13 -7.41 -1.30
N LEU A 233 4.24 -6.42 -1.24
CA LEU A 233 3.50 -5.90 -2.38
C LEU A 233 3.98 -4.49 -2.71
N SER A 234 4.27 -4.24 -3.99
CA SER A 234 4.57 -2.91 -4.53
C SER A 234 3.70 -2.66 -5.75
N GLY A 235 2.83 -1.65 -5.72
CA GLY A 235 2.00 -1.25 -6.87
C GLY A 235 2.88 -0.73 -8.01
N GLY A 236 3.55 0.39 -7.79
CA GLY A 236 4.48 0.98 -8.75
C GLY A 236 3.94 2.31 -9.29
N ASP A 237 4.00 2.54 -10.59
CA ASP A 237 3.45 3.74 -11.22
C ASP A 237 1.99 3.51 -11.63
N GLY A 238 1.04 4.27 -11.10
CA GLY A 238 -0.38 4.12 -11.44
C GLY A 238 -1.24 4.22 -10.20
N ASN A 239 -2.55 4.05 -10.38
CA ASN A 239 -3.49 3.98 -9.25
C ASN A 239 -3.76 2.50 -8.96
N ASP A 240 -3.13 1.98 -7.93
CA ASP A 240 -3.07 0.56 -7.64
C ASP A 240 -4.02 0.16 -6.51
N ILE A 241 -4.37 -1.12 -6.47
CA ILE A 241 -5.13 -1.73 -5.38
C ILE A 241 -4.34 -2.91 -4.81
N LEU A 242 -3.95 -2.81 -3.55
CA LEU A 242 -3.17 -3.84 -2.87
C LEU A 242 -4.00 -4.47 -1.76
N TYR A 243 -4.05 -5.79 -1.71
CA TYR A 243 -4.67 -6.58 -0.65
C TYR A 243 -3.59 -7.42 0.04
N ALA A 244 -3.39 -7.19 1.34
CA ALA A 244 -2.57 -8.07 2.18
C ALA A 244 -3.10 -9.52 2.07
N THR A 245 -4.37 -9.71 2.45
CA THR A 245 -5.12 -10.95 2.25
C THR A 245 -6.24 -10.79 1.24
N ALA A 246 -6.51 -11.86 0.49
CA ALA A 246 -7.63 -11.97 -0.45
C ALA A 246 -8.99 -11.52 0.12
N PRO A 247 -9.79 -10.73 -0.62
CA PRO A 247 -11.10 -10.27 -0.16
C PRO A 247 -12.02 -11.41 0.30
N GLY A 248 -12.58 -11.26 1.50
CA GLY A 248 -13.51 -12.23 2.09
C GLY A 248 -12.86 -13.44 2.75
N GLN A 249 -11.53 -13.50 2.82
CA GLN A 249 -10.83 -14.44 3.69
C GLN A 249 -10.73 -13.89 5.13
N ALA A 250 -10.35 -14.77 6.05
CA ALA A 250 -10.07 -14.36 7.43
C ALA A 250 -8.74 -13.59 7.50
N GLU A 251 -8.65 -12.64 8.42
CA GLU A 251 -7.45 -11.83 8.65
C GLU A 251 -6.21 -12.72 8.87
N SER A 252 -5.09 -12.34 8.25
CA SER A 252 -3.80 -12.97 8.48
C SER A 252 -3.29 -12.63 9.88
N THR A 253 -2.48 -13.53 10.46
CA THR A 253 -1.74 -13.25 11.70
C THR A 253 -0.27 -12.95 11.43
N VAL A 254 0.12 -13.06 10.17
CA VAL A 254 1.45 -12.81 9.67
C VAL A 254 1.42 -11.43 9.02
N ALA A 255 2.46 -10.64 9.27
CA ALA A 255 2.53 -9.26 8.82
C ALA A 255 2.98 -9.17 7.36
N ASP A 256 2.25 -8.39 6.58
CA ASP A 256 2.57 -8.05 5.20
C ASP A 256 3.17 -6.64 5.09
N SER A 257 3.87 -6.37 3.99
CA SER A 257 4.41 -5.06 3.64
C SER A 257 3.83 -4.58 2.33
N LEU A 258 3.04 -3.51 2.35
CA LEU A 258 2.40 -2.92 1.18
C LEU A 258 3.03 -1.55 0.87
N ASN A 259 3.31 -1.31 -0.40
CA ASN A 259 3.78 -0.03 -0.92
C ASN A 259 2.94 0.34 -2.16
N GLY A 260 2.16 1.42 -2.09
CA GLY A 260 1.36 1.91 -3.21
C GLY A 260 2.25 2.27 -4.40
N GLY A 261 3.11 3.26 -4.22
CA GLY A 261 4.10 3.69 -5.20
C GLY A 261 3.88 5.13 -5.61
N ALA A 262 3.41 5.35 -6.83
CA ALA A 262 3.18 6.65 -7.42
C ALA A 262 1.80 6.71 -8.05
N GLY A 263 0.90 7.49 -7.48
CA GLY A 263 -0.47 7.62 -7.95
C GLY A 263 -1.41 7.70 -6.76
N ASN A 264 -2.69 7.40 -6.98
CA ASN A 264 -3.67 7.36 -5.89
C ASN A 264 -4.03 5.92 -5.63
N ASP A 265 -3.50 5.36 -4.56
CA ASP A 265 -3.54 3.93 -4.30
C ASP A 265 -4.56 3.58 -3.22
N VAL A 266 -5.03 2.32 -3.24
CA VAL A 266 -5.89 1.78 -2.19
C VAL A 266 -5.26 0.53 -1.59
N LEU A 267 -4.90 0.60 -0.32
CA LEU A 267 -4.21 -0.47 0.40
C LEU A 267 -5.14 -1.06 1.44
N TYR A 268 -5.48 -2.33 1.30
CA TYR A 268 -6.27 -3.11 2.26
C TYR A 268 -5.34 -3.89 3.17
N LEU A 269 -5.30 -3.48 4.44
CA LEU A 269 -4.51 -4.08 5.50
C LEU A 269 -5.42 -4.90 6.41
N ASP A 270 -4.90 -6.01 6.92
CA ASP A 270 -5.50 -6.75 8.02
C ASP A 270 -4.44 -7.05 9.09
N GLY A 271 -4.72 -7.93 10.06
CA GLY A 271 -3.65 -8.50 10.88
C GLY A 271 -2.74 -7.46 11.54
N ALA A 272 -1.45 -7.49 11.21
CA ALA A 272 -0.40 -6.63 11.78
C ALA A 272 0.56 -6.09 10.71
N ASP A 273 0.00 -5.52 9.65
CA ASP A 273 0.70 -5.14 8.42
C ASP A 273 1.39 -3.78 8.51
N TYR A 274 2.28 -3.54 7.55
CA TYR A 274 2.92 -2.26 7.30
C TYR A 274 2.53 -1.76 5.90
N ALA A 275 1.96 -0.56 5.80
CA ALA A 275 1.65 0.09 4.54
C ALA A 275 2.33 1.44 4.40
N ASN A 276 2.73 1.77 3.18
CA ASN A 276 3.13 3.12 2.80
C ASN A 276 2.64 3.48 1.41
N GLY A 277 2.33 4.74 1.18
CA GLY A 277 1.81 5.26 -0.10
C GLY A 277 2.90 5.41 -1.14
N GLY A 278 4.15 5.52 -0.68
CA GLY A 278 5.33 5.63 -1.51
C GLY A 278 6.02 6.98 -1.34
N GLN A 279 6.95 7.28 -2.24
CA GLN A 279 7.76 8.51 -2.24
C GLN A 279 7.72 9.15 -3.63
N ALA A 280 6.53 9.33 -4.19
CA ALA A 280 6.39 10.02 -5.47
C ALA A 280 6.29 11.53 -5.27
N SER A 281 6.90 12.30 -6.17
CA SER A 281 6.84 13.77 -6.15
C SER A 281 5.50 14.23 -6.75
N GLY A 282 4.43 14.26 -5.97
CA GLY A 282 3.09 14.59 -6.44
C GLY A 282 2.13 14.97 -5.31
N ALA A 283 0.90 15.36 -5.67
CA ALA A 283 -0.23 15.43 -4.76
C ALA A 283 -1.07 14.17 -4.98
N ASP A 284 -0.48 13.04 -4.62
CA ASP A 284 -1.11 11.74 -4.49
C ASP A 284 -2.17 11.76 -3.37
N HIS A 285 -3.11 10.83 -3.47
CA HIS A 285 -4.09 10.59 -2.42
C HIS A 285 -4.31 9.11 -2.22
N ASP A 286 -3.64 8.58 -1.20
CA ASP A 286 -3.68 7.17 -0.88
C ASP A 286 -4.70 6.88 0.21
N ILE A 287 -5.42 5.77 0.04
CA ILE A 287 -6.46 5.33 0.96
C ILE A 287 -6.05 4.01 1.59
N TYR A 288 -5.89 4.00 2.91
CA TYR A 288 -5.55 2.83 3.70
C TYR A 288 -6.81 2.31 4.37
N ILE A 289 -7.28 1.13 3.96
CA ILE A 289 -8.42 0.44 4.56
C ILE A 289 -7.87 -0.58 5.53
N VAL A 290 -8.09 -0.32 6.83
CA VAL A 290 -7.44 -1.07 7.90
C VAL A 290 -8.48 -1.84 8.72
N ASP A 291 -8.47 -3.15 8.52
CA ASP A 291 -9.14 -4.11 9.39
C ASP A 291 -8.08 -4.73 10.35
N GLY A 292 -8.51 -5.37 11.44
CA GLY A 292 -7.56 -5.96 12.41
C GLY A 292 -6.83 -4.97 13.35
N LEU A 293 -5.79 -5.47 14.04
CA LEU A 293 -5.07 -4.79 15.13
C LEU A 293 -3.55 -4.86 14.96
N ARG A 294 -2.86 -3.73 15.19
CA ARG A 294 -1.40 -3.53 15.13
C ARG A 294 -0.88 -3.24 13.72
N ASN A 295 -1.69 -2.58 12.91
CA ASN A 295 -1.31 -2.07 11.60
C ASN A 295 -0.48 -0.78 11.72
N PHE A 296 0.45 -0.58 10.80
CA PHE A 296 1.22 0.64 10.67
C PHE A 296 1.04 1.23 9.28
N VAL A 297 0.73 2.51 9.20
CA VAL A 297 0.54 3.26 7.96
C VAL A 297 1.57 4.39 7.89
N ALA A 298 2.13 4.67 6.72
CA ALA A 298 2.88 5.88 6.45
C ALA A 298 2.36 6.50 5.17
N GLY A 299 1.58 7.58 5.29
CA GLY A 299 0.90 8.22 4.15
C GLY A 299 1.87 8.62 3.05
N GLY A 300 2.93 9.35 3.42
CA GLY A 300 3.99 9.72 2.48
C GLY A 300 4.00 11.22 2.23
N LEU A 301 4.11 11.62 0.96
CA LEU A 301 3.76 12.97 0.51
C LEU A 301 2.32 12.89 -0.02
N GLY A 302 1.61 14.01 -0.15
CA GLY A 302 0.24 14.00 -0.70
C GLY A 302 -0.83 14.31 0.33
N PHE A 303 -2.08 13.95 0.02
CA PHE A 303 -3.24 14.02 0.92
C PHE A 303 -3.75 12.60 1.12
N ASP A 304 -3.60 12.03 2.30
CA ASP A 304 -3.85 10.62 2.57
C ASP A 304 -5.01 10.41 3.54
N GLU A 305 -5.69 9.29 3.36
CA GLU A 305 -6.87 8.91 4.14
C GLU A 305 -6.71 7.51 4.74
N VAL A 306 -6.89 7.39 6.06
CA VAL A 306 -7.02 6.08 6.71
C VAL A 306 -8.48 5.83 7.08
N ARG A 307 -9.02 4.70 6.64
CA ARG A 307 -10.33 4.18 7.06
C ARG A 307 -10.12 2.95 7.92
N SER A 308 -10.46 3.01 9.20
CA SER A 308 -10.21 1.89 10.12
C SER A 308 -11.47 1.43 10.85
N SER A 309 -11.72 0.11 10.86
CA SER A 309 -12.83 -0.49 11.60
C SER A 309 -12.55 -0.64 13.11
N THR A 310 -11.33 -0.27 13.54
CA THR A 310 -10.82 -0.40 14.91
C THR A 310 -10.24 0.93 15.44
N SER A 311 -9.76 0.98 16.68
CA SER A 311 -9.31 2.22 17.35
C SER A 311 -7.91 2.69 16.93
N PHE A 312 -7.81 3.91 16.39
CA PHE A 312 -6.63 4.47 15.73
C PHE A 312 -5.73 5.35 16.65
N SER A 313 -4.40 5.23 16.57
CA SER A 313 -3.41 6.08 17.27
C SER A 313 -2.46 6.84 16.33
N GLY A 314 -2.50 8.17 16.29
CA GLY A 314 -1.54 8.98 15.52
C GLY A 314 -0.09 9.01 16.04
N GLN A 315 0.35 8.11 16.93
CA GLN A 315 1.70 8.12 17.51
C GLN A 315 2.43 6.78 17.31
N ARG A 316 3.67 6.82 16.78
CA ARG A 316 4.62 5.69 16.94
C ARG A 316 4.99 5.60 18.41
N LEU A 317 4.39 4.66 19.12
CA LEU A 317 4.75 4.36 20.50
C LEU A 317 6.13 3.68 20.49
N ASP A 318 7.15 4.53 20.59
CA ASP A 318 8.58 4.31 20.82
C ASP A 318 9.47 3.75 19.69
N ALA A 319 10.76 4.12 19.76
CA ALA A 319 11.83 3.64 18.88
C ALA A 319 12.28 2.20 19.21
N ASN A 320 11.59 1.51 20.13
CA ASN A 320 11.90 0.15 20.59
C ASN A 320 10.80 -0.86 20.21
N GLY A 321 9.78 -0.47 19.45
CA GLY A 321 8.74 -1.37 18.95
C GLY A 321 7.68 -1.76 19.99
N GLY A 322 7.48 -0.93 21.02
CA GLY A 322 6.47 -1.15 22.06
C GLY A 322 5.06 -0.80 21.59
N THR A 323 4.35 -1.74 20.95
CA THR A 323 2.90 -1.60 20.68
C THR A 323 2.14 -1.53 22.02
N ASP A 324 1.44 -0.44 22.32
CA ASP A 324 0.38 -0.50 23.33
C ASP A 324 -0.72 -1.41 22.76
N PRO A 325 -1.07 -2.53 23.42
CA PRO A 325 -2.05 -3.48 22.92
C PRO A 325 -3.47 -2.92 22.79
N ASN A 326 -3.74 -1.70 23.26
CA ASN A 326 -5.05 -1.04 23.16
C ASN A 326 -5.24 -0.19 21.89
N TRP A 327 -4.23 -0.06 21.02
CA TRP A 327 -4.29 0.77 19.82
C TRP A 327 -4.02 -0.06 18.58
N SER A 328 -4.87 0.08 17.56
CA SER A 328 -4.91 -0.83 16.42
C SER A 328 -4.12 -0.34 15.21
N VAL A 329 -3.94 0.98 15.03
CA VAL A 329 -3.25 1.56 13.87
C VAL A 329 -2.36 2.72 14.29
N SER A 330 -1.19 2.90 13.67
CA SER A 330 -0.45 4.17 13.77
C SER A 330 -0.02 4.74 12.44
N SER A 331 -0.15 6.06 12.26
CA SER A 331 0.22 6.75 11.02
C SER A 331 1.17 7.94 11.15
N TRP A 332 1.77 8.31 10.01
CA TRP A 332 2.55 9.53 9.79
C TRP A 332 2.18 10.10 8.42
N GLY A 333 1.94 11.41 8.32
CA GLY A 333 1.59 12.07 7.06
C GLY A 333 0.22 11.66 6.52
N VAL A 334 -0.83 11.70 7.35
CA VAL A 334 -2.19 11.30 6.95
C VAL A 334 -3.16 12.41 7.36
N GLU A 335 -3.91 12.94 6.40
CA GLU A 335 -4.77 14.12 6.49
C GLU A 335 -6.18 13.80 7.00
N VAL A 336 -6.67 12.59 6.72
CA VAL A 336 -7.99 12.13 7.15
C VAL A 336 -7.90 10.79 7.87
N ILE A 337 -8.56 10.70 9.03
CA ILE A 337 -8.86 9.43 9.67
C ILE A 337 -10.37 9.29 9.76
N GLU A 338 -10.90 8.22 9.17
CA GLU A 338 -12.30 7.80 9.29
C GLU A 338 -12.37 6.50 10.08
N LEU A 339 -13.09 6.54 11.20
CA LEU A 339 -13.52 5.34 11.89
C LEU A 339 -14.67 4.73 11.10
N THR A 340 -14.52 3.47 10.70
CA THR A 340 -15.55 2.69 10.03
C THR A 340 -16.18 1.71 11.01
N GLY A 341 -17.34 1.14 10.65
CA GLY A 341 -18.07 0.20 11.50
C GLY A 341 -19.05 0.87 12.48
N SER A 342 -19.23 0.23 13.64
CA SER A 342 -20.28 0.60 14.62
C SER A 342 -19.85 0.46 16.09
N LEU A 343 -18.56 0.23 16.32
CA LEU A 343 -18.01 0.05 17.66
C LEU A 343 -17.49 1.36 18.21
N ASN A 344 -17.54 1.50 19.52
CA ASN A 344 -16.92 2.60 20.24
C ASN A 344 -15.42 2.59 19.95
N SER A 345 -14.93 3.64 19.32
CA SER A 345 -13.57 3.73 18.84
C SER A 345 -12.94 5.06 19.24
N LYS A 346 -11.62 5.03 19.46
CA LYS A 346 -10.82 6.21 19.73
C LYS A 346 -9.98 6.55 18.51
N ALA A 347 -9.91 7.82 18.13
CA ALA A 347 -8.99 8.33 17.12
C ALA A 347 -8.17 9.49 17.69
N LEU A 348 -6.85 9.42 17.50
CA LEU A 348 -5.92 10.52 17.81
C LEU A 348 -5.33 11.10 16.54
N GLY A 349 -5.33 12.43 16.42
CA GLY A 349 -4.52 13.16 15.44
C GLY A 349 -3.02 12.93 15.66
N THR A 350 -2.21 13.08 14.61
CA THR A 350 -0.76 12.85 14.64
C THR A 350 0.00 14.11 15.10
N TYR A 351 0.94 13.97 16.04
CA TYR A 351 1.82 15.06 16.47
C TYR A 351 3.23 14.91 15.86
N LEU A 352 3.60 15.80 14.94
CA LEU A 352 4.95 15.79 14.37
C LEU A 352 5.92 16.67 15.19
N GLN A 353 7.00 16.08 15.69
CA GLN A 353 8.12 16.78 16.36
C GLN A 353 9.17 17.36 15.38
N VAL A 354 8.93 17.35 14.07
CA VAL A 354 9.95 17.78 13.09
C VAL A 354 9.61 19.19 12.60
N GLN A 355 10.53 20.13 12.84
CA GLN A 355 10.40 21.59 12.71
C GLN A 355 9.94 22.17 11.34
N ASN A 356 9.45 21.38 10.38
CA ASN A 356 9.17 21.86 9.01
C ASN A 356 7.95 21.24 8.31
N TYR A 357 7.07 20.51 9.00
CA TYR A 357 5.83 20.00 8.40
C TYR A 357 4.63 20.56 9.13
N THR A 358 3.60 20.91 8.35
CA THR A 358 2.25 21.20 8.83
C THR A 358 1.70 19.97 9.57
N PRO A 359 0.94 20.16 10.67
CA PRO A 359 0.33 19.04 11.40
C PRO A 359 -0.51 18.22 10.43
N ALA A 360 -0.31 16.90 10.42
CA ALA A 360 -0.66 16.09 9.26
C ALA A 360 -2.08 15.54 9.25
N VAL A 361 -2.81 15.45 10.38
CA VAL A 361 -4.23 15.06 10.37
C VAL A 361 -5.08 16.31 10.58
N GLU A 362 -5.81 16.75 9.55
CA GLU A 362 -6.79 17.83 9.67
C GLU A 362 -8.21 17.34 9.87
N THR A 363 -8.55 16.07 9.60
CA THR A 363 -9.94 15.58 9.73
C THR A 363 -10.02 14.25 10.47
N LEU A 364 -10.82 14.20 11.54
CA LEU A 364 -11.22 12.97 12.22
C LEU A 364 -12.73 12.78 12.08
N LEU A 365 -13.13 11.65 11.51
CA LEU A 365 -14.52 11.25 11.33
C LEU A 365 -14.82 10.03 12.18
N GLY A 366 -15.87 10.11 12.99
CA GLY A 366 -16.41 9.03 13.79
C GLY A 366 -17.21 8.01 12.97
N ASN A 367 -17.81 7.07 13.68
CA ASN A 367 -18.69 6.03 13.17
C ASN A 367 -20.08 6.15 13.81
N SER A 368 -20.78 5.04 14.06
CA SER A 368 -22.12 5.06 14.67
C SER A 368 -22.14 4.67 16.16
N GLY A 369 -20.96 4.41 16.75
CA GLY A 369 -20.78 4.11 18.16
C GLY A 369 -20.28 5.34 18.93
N ASP A 370 -20.16 5.23 20.25
CA ASP A 370 -19.68 6.34 21.08
C ASP A 370 -18.16 6.51 20.90
N ASN A 371 -17.72 7.59 20.25
CA ASN A 371 -16.33 7.81 19.86
C ASN A 371 -15.62 8.84 20.74
N VAL A 372 -14.29 8.74 20.74
CA VAL A 372 -13.42 9.78 21.33
C VAL A 372 -12.48 10.26 20.23
N LEU A 373 -12.71 11.49 19.76
CA LEU A 373 -11.92 12.13 18.70
C LEU A 373 -11.02 13.20 19.33
N GLU A 374 -9.71 13.00 19.29
CA GLU A 374 -8.75 13.94 19.87
C GLU A 374 -7.91 14.61 18.78
N GLY A 375 -8.17 15.90 18.54
CA GLY A 375 -7.37 16.74 17.64
C GLY A 375 -6.02 17.14 18.25
N CYS A 376 -5.05 17.50 17.40
CA CYS A 376 -3.67 17.79 17.80
C CYS A 376 -3.32 19.30 17.78
N GLY A 377 -4.31 20.16 17.52
CA GLY A 377 -4.19 21.61 17.39
C GLY A 377 -4.01 22.02 15.93
N GLY A 378 -4.49 23.23 15.56
CA GLY A 378 -4.47 23.69 14.17
C GLY A 378 -5.89 23.82 13.61
N ASN A 379 -6.09 23.49 12.33
CA ASN A 379 -7.38 23.53 11.63
C ASN A 379 -8.12 22.18 11.73
N ASP A 380 -8.17 21.56 12.90
CA ASP A 380 -8.77 20.23 13.08
C ASP A 380 -10.30 20.26 12.78
N VAL A 381 -10.77 19.36 11.93
CA VAL A 381 -12.18 19.06 11.66
C VAL A 381 -12.53 17.76 12.38
N LEU A 382 -13.41 17.82 13.38
CA LEU A 382 -13.86 16.64 14.12
C LEU A 382 -15.36 16.44 13.85
N ASP A 383 -15.77 15.24 13.48
CA ASP A 383 -17.17 14.90 13.24
C ASP A 383 -17.51 13.56 13.91
N GLY A 384 -18.28 13.57 15.00
CA GLY A 384 -18.69 12.37 15.75
C GLY A 384 -19.66 11.46 14.99
N ARG A 385 -20.48 12.06 14.11
CA ARG A 385 -21.57 11.44 13.35
C ARG A 385 -22.74 10.95 14.19
N ALA A 386 -22.67 9.75 14.78
CA ALA A 386 -23.79 9.22 15.55
C ALA A 386 -23.26 8.43 16.74
N GLY A 387 -23.93 8.52 17.89
CA GLY A 387 -23.39 8.00 19.14
C GLY A 387 -23.21 9.14 20.14
N ASN A 388 -22.83 8.83 21.37
CA ASN A 388 -22.53 9.87 22.37
C ASN A 388 -21.04 10.17 22.32
N ASP A 389 -20.65 11.11 21.48
CA ASP A 389 -19.27 11.33 21.12
C ASP A 389 -18.56 12.30 22.06
N THR A 390 -17.25 12.16 22.17
CA THR A 390 -16.41 13.07 22.93
C THR A 390 -15.35 13.66 21.99
N LEU A 391 -15.53 14.93 21.63
CA LEU A 391 -14.62 15.69 20.78
C LEU A 391 -13.71 16.53 21.67
N VAL A 392 -12.39 16.32 21.55
CA VAL A 392 -11.40 16.87 22.49
C VAL A 392 -10.24 17.52 21.75
N MET A 393 -9.70 18.59 22.31
CA MET A 393 -8.34 19.05 21.97
C MET A 393 -7.36 18.59 23.03
N TYR A 394 -6.35 17.81 22.66
CA TYR A 394 -5.36 17.38 23.64
C TYR A 394 -4.39 18.52 23.99
N ALA A 395 -4.31 18.82 25.28
CA ALA A 395 -3.54 19.90 25.88
C ALA A 395 -2.59 19.32 26.94
N ASP A 396 -1.64 18.47 26.54
CA ASP A 396 -0.72 17.89 27.51
C ASP A 396 0.32 18.91 27.97
N THR A 397 0.10 19.44 29.16
CA THR A 397 1.06 20.30 29.86
C THR A 397 2.07 19.51 30.70
N VAL A 398 2.12 18.17 30.62
CA VAL A 398 3.05 17.38 31.45
C VAL A 398 3.67 16.19 30.69
N LEU A 399 4.46 16.48 29.65
CA LEU A 399 5.61 15.64 29.30
C LEU A 399 6.92 16.43 29.48
N THR A 400 7.21 16.80 30.72
CA THR A 400 8.60 16.94 31.14
C THR A 400 9.23 15.56 31.19
N GLN A 401 9.91 15.15 30.11
CA GLN A 401 11.28 14.62 30.16
C GLN A 401 11.86 14.24 28.79
N THR A 402 13.04 14.82 28.52
CA THR A 402 14.15 14.34 27.66
C THR A 402 14.31 14.92 26.24
N PHE A 403 13.26 15.32 25.52
CA PHE A 403 13.43 15.91 24.19
C PHE A 403 12.58 17.17 24.02
N GLY A 404 13.27 18.30 23.79
CA GLY A 404 12.80 19.62 23.33
C GLY A 404 11.32 19.98 23.49
N GLN A 405 11.07 21.11 24.16
CA GLN A 405 9.77 21.74 24.40
C GLN A 405 8.65 21.40 23.39
N LYS A 406 7.62 20.70 23.87
CA LYS A 406 6.32 20.53 23.19
C LYS A 406 5.62 21.89 23.14
N TYR A 407 5.64 22.55 22.00
CA TYR A 407 4.69 23.62 21.71
C TYR A 407 3.62 23.03 20.81
N ALA A 408 2.40 22.85 21.32
CA ALA A 408 1.24 22.75 20.45
C ALA A 408 1.08 24.13 19.81
N VAL A 409 1.32 24.26 18.51
CA VAL A 409 0.98 25.47 17.79
C VAL A 409 -0.52 25.37 17.50
N THR A 410 -1.34 25.68 18.50
CA THR A 410 -2.81 25.57 18.45
C THR A 410 -3.46 26.72 17.66
N THR A 411 -2.78 27.28 16.67
CA THR A 411 -3.34 28.36 15.85
C THR A 411 -4.04 27.75 14.64
N GLY A 412 -5.36 27.89 14.55
CA GLY A 412 -6.14 27.46 13.38
C GLY A 412 -7.66 27.55 13.59
N GLN A 413 -8.41 27.42 12.50
CA GLN A 413 -9.87 27.30 12.46
C GLN A 413 -10.26 25.84 12.64
N ALA A 414 -10.51 25.42 13.87
CA ALA A 414 -11.05 24.10 14.15
C ALA A 414 -12.59 24.09 13.98
N SER A 415 -13.15 23.01 13.45
CA SER A 415 -14.60 22.84 13.22
C SER A 415 -15.08 21.51 13.77
N TRP A 416 -16.01 21.54 14.70
CA TRP A 416 -16.48 20.37 15.45
C TRP A 416 -17.98 20.15 15.24
N THR A 417 -18.33 18.93 14.88
CA THR A 417 -19.70 18.44 14.69
C THR A 417 -19.90 17.24 15.61
N GLY A 418 -20.86 17.30 16.53
CA GLY A 418 -21.18 16.17 17.40
C GLY A 418 -21.93 15.08 16.64
N GLY A 419 -22.98 15.48 15.93
CA GLY A 419 -23.87 14.61 15.20
C GLY A 419 -25.13 14.22 15.99
N ASP A 420 -25.63 13.02 15.74
CA ASP A 420 -26.80 12.47 16.44
C ASP A 420 -26.37 11.82 17.77
N GLY A 421 -26.67 12.45 18.90
CA GLY A 421 -26.35 11.86 20.20
C GLY A 421 -26.41 12.82 21.37
N GLN A 422 -25.79 12.45 22.48
CA GLN A 422 -25.47 13.36 23.59
C GLN A 422 -23.97 13.58 23.60
N ASP A 423 -23.52 14.63 22.96
CA ASP A 423 -22.11 14.82 22.67
C ASP A 423 -21.42 15.68 23.73
N THR A 424 -20.13 15.42 23.93
CA THR A 424 -19.29 16.18 24.83
C THR A 424 -18.20 16.90 24.05
N PHE A 425 -18.30 18.22 23.96
CA PHE A 425 -17.25 19.07 23.41
C PHE A 425 -16.32 19.48 24.55
N TRP A 426 -15.13 18.88 24.62
CA TRP A 426 -14.17 19.12 25.70
C TRP A 426 -12.97 19.94 25.23
N ILE A 427 -13.00 21.22 25.62
CA ILE A 427 -11.98 22.19 25.31
C ILE A 427 -11.05 22.27 26.53
N GLY A 428 -9.83 21.76 26.39
CA GLY A 428 -8.80 21.81 27.44
C GLY A 428 -8.30 23.23 27.73
N LYS A 429 -7.23 23.37 28.54
CA LYS A 429 -6.64 24.69 28.88
C LYS A 429 -5.59 25.21 27.89
N ALA A 430 -5.12 24.39 26.96
CA ALA A 430 -4.01 24.77 26.08
C ALA A 430 -4.45 25.28 24.71
N TYR A 431 -5.74 25.51 24.47
CA TYR A 431 -6.16 26.16 23.23
C TYR A 431 -5.76 27.63 23.24
N VAL A 432 -4.86 28.01 22.34
CA VAL A 432 -4.36 29.37 22.12
C VAL A 432 -4.77 29.78 20.70
N GLY A 433 -5.91 30.48 20.57
CA GLY A 433 -6.44 30.97 19.29
C GLY A 433 -6.45 32.50 19.21
N ASP A 434 -6.05 33.07 18.06
CA ASP A 434 -6.21 34.51 17.79
C ASP A 434 -7.62 34.78 17.23
N HIS A 435 -8.48 35.33 18.09
CA HIS A 435 -9.88 35.59 17.76
C HIS A 435 -10.18 37.06 17.42
N SER A 436 -9.16 37.91 17.29
CA SER A 436 -9.36 39.34 16.98
C SER A 436 -9.93 39.59 15.57
N SER A 437 -9.86 38.59 14.68
CA SER A 437 -10.27 38.67 13.26
C SER A 437 -11.26 37.58 12.79
N GLY A 438 -11.63 36.61 13.64
CA GLY A 438 -12.41 35.42 13.25
C GLY A 438 -11.62 34.34 12.49
N ALA A 439 -10.34 34.56 12.17
CA ALA A 439 -9.54 33.68 11.33
C ALA A 439 -8.92 32.45 12.05
N ASN A 440 -9.06 32.30 13.37
CA ASN A 440 -8.54 31.15 14.14
C ASN A 440 -9.49 30.76 15.30
N GLN A 441 -10.79 30.62 15.03
CA GLN A 441 -11.81 30.32 16.04
C GLN A 441 -12.26 28.87 16.00
N LEU A 442 -12.33 28.21 17.16
CA LEU A 442 -13.03 26.94 17.31
C LEU A 442 -14.54 27.17 17.12
N THR A 443 -15.09 26.48 16.13
CA THR A 443 -16.52 26.51 15.80
C THR A 443 -17.14 25.15 16.10
N ILE A 444 -18.19 25.14 16.90
CA ILE A 444 -19.06 23.97 17.08
C ILE A 444 -20.31 24.20 16.21
N THR A 445 -20.63 23.26 15.33
CA THR A 445 -21.60 23.49 14.25
C THR A 445 -23.03 23.09 14.58
N ASP A 446 -23.25 22.20 15.55
CA ASP A 446 -24.53 21.53 15.76
C ASP A 446 -24.92 21.30 17.23
N PHE A 447 -24.31 22.07 18.15
CA PHE A 447 -24.64 21.98 19.59
C PHE A 447 -26.15 22.09 19.84
N THR A 448 -26.69 21.19 20.65
CA THR A 448 -28.10 21.09 21.00
C THR A 448 -28.30 21.21 22.51
N HIS A 449 -29.01 22.28 22.92
CA HIS A 449 -29.31 22.53 24.33
C HIS A 449 -30.07 21.36 25.01
N GLY A 450 -29.62 21.00 26.22
CA GLY A 450 -30.24 19.94 27.03
C GLY A 450 -29.93 18.52 26.56
N VAL A 451 -29.11 18.40 25.51
CA VAL A 451 -28.65 17.13 24.94
C VAL A 451 -27.12 17.10 25.04
N ASP A 452 -26.45 18.10 24.50
CA ASP A 452 -24.99 18.16 24.48
C ASP A 452 -24.40 18.87 25.70
N THR A 453 -23.15 18.54 26.00
CA THR A 453 -22.37 19.11 27.09
C THR A 453 -21.16 19.85 26.55
N LEU A 454 -20.99 21.11 26.98
CA LEU A 454 -19.77 21.87 26.71
C LEU A 454 -18.87 21.83 27.95
N ARG A 455 -17.67 21.28 27.82
CA ARG A 455 -16.70 21.20 28.93
C ARG A 455 -15.53 22.12 28.69
N LEU A 456 -15.32 23.08 29.61
CA LEU A 456 -14.25 24.07 29.53
C LEU A 456 -13.18 23.83 30.62
N GLY A 457 -11.92 23.75 30.20
CA GLY A 457 -10.77 23.73 31.08
C GLY A 457 -10.56 25.10 31.73
N ILE A 458 -10.39 25.13 33.06
CA ILE A 458 -10.15 26.37 33.80
C ILE A 458 -8.89 26.32 34.65
N ASN A 459 -8.14 27.43 34.82
CA ASN A 459 -6.88 27.47 35.60
C ASN A 459 -6.91 26.58 36.85
N ALA A 460 -5.85 25.81 37.12
CA ALA A 460 -5.83 24.79 38.19
C ALA A 460 -6.05 25.39 39.59
N ASN A 461 -5.83 26.70 39.74
CA ASN A 461 -6.07 27.44 40.95
C ASN A 461 -7.54 27.88 41.14
N ALA A 462 -8.42 27.59 40.17
CA ALA A 462 -9.85 27.88 40.20
C ALA A 462 -10.67 26.58 40.01
N THR A 463 -11.83 26.50 40.67
CA THR A 463 -12.74 25.35 40.59
C THR A 463 -13.98 25.63 39.74
N ALA A 464 -14.32 26.90 39.51
CA ALA A 464 -15.38 27.37 38.61
C ALA A 464 -15.17 28.88 38.32
N PRO A 465 -15.78 29.44 37.27
CA PRO A 465 -15.87 30.88 37.11
C PRO A 465 -16.59 31.55 38.27
N VAL A 466 -16.12 32.73 38.67
CA VAL A 466 -16.74 33.52 39.74
C VAL A 466 -17.96 34.30 39.27
N ALA A 467 -18.11 34.47 37.95
CA ALA A 467 -19.26 35.09 37.34
C ALA A 467 -19.56 34.45 35.98
N LEU A 468 -20.86 34.26 35.73
CA LEU A 468 -21.41 33.89 34.44
C LEU A 468 -22.24 35.08 33.96
N ARG A 469 -21.93 35.60 32.77
CA ARG A 469 -22.48 36.85 32.26
C ARG A 469 -23.11 36.65 30.89
N THR A 470 -24.06 37.50 30.56
CA THR A 470 -24.60 37.62 29.20
C THR A 470 -24.47 39.07 28.75
N LEU A 471 -23.88 39.30 27.57
CA LEU A 471 -23.84 40.61 26.93
C LEU A 471 -24.90 40.67 25.82
N THR A 472 -25.44 41.86 25.60
CA THR A 472 -26.34 42.15 24.49
C THR A 472 -25.60 43.03 23.50
N ALA A 473 -25.48 42.57 22.26
CA ALA A 473 -24.85 43.35 21.20
C ALA A 473 -25.71 44.57 20.83
N ASN A 474 -25.05 45.71 20.67
CA ASN A 474 -25.63 46.95 20.16
C ASN A 474 -25.31 47.12 18.67
N SER A 475 -26.00 48.05 18.01
CA SER A 475 -25.86 48.30 16.56
C SER A 475 -24.47 48.77 16.10
N TYR A 476 -23.57 49.10 17.02
CA TYR A 476 -22.21 49.57 16.74
C TYR A 476 -21.13 48.57 17.18
N ASP A 477 -21.53 47.49 17.84
CA ASP A 477 -20.58 46.48 18.31
C ASP A 477 -20.08 45.65 17.11
N THR A 478 -18.78 45.39 17.10
CA THR A 478 -18.15 44.37 16.25
C THR A 478 -17.88 43.12 17.07
N LEU A 479 -17.69 41.96 16.42
CA LEU A 479 -17.29 40.73 17.11
C LEU A 479 -16.06 40.96 18.00
N ALA A 480 -15.02 41.62 17.48
CA ALA A 480 -13.82 41.95 18.24
C ALA A 480 -14.14 42.78 19.49
N SER A 481 -15.01 43.80 19.38
CA SER A 481 -15.38 44.63 20.52
C SER A 481 -16.19 43.88 21.58
N LEU A 482 -16.99 42.88 21.20
CA LEU A 482 -17.75 42.05 22.14
C LEU A 482 -16.86 41.02 22.82
N VAL A 483 -15.90 40.44 22.10
CA VAL A 483 -14.86 39.57 22.67
C VAL A 483 -14.03 40.34 23.69
N GLU A 484 -13.59 41.55 23.37
CA GLU A 484 -12.88 42.42 24.31
C GLU A 484 -13.72 42.74 25.55
N GLN A 485 -14.99 43.10 25.39
CA GLN A 485 -15.92 43.34 26.50
C GLN A 485 -16.13 42.10 27.38
N GLY A 486 -16.13 40.92 26.76
CA GLY A 486 -16.21 39.63 27.45
C GLY A 486 -14.99 39.29 28.30
N ALA A 487 -13.83 39.88 27.98
CA ALA A 487 -12.53 39.65 28.61
C ALA A 487 -11.99 40.86 29.43
N MET A 488 -12.86 41.52 30.18
CA MET A 488 -12.49 42.71 31.00
C MET A 488 -12.49 42.48 32.51
N ALA A 489 -12.75 41.26 33.01
CA ALA A 489 -13.11 41.09 34.43
C ALA A 489 -12.65 39.78 35.08
N GLY A 490 -11.97 38.91 34.35
CA GLY A 490 -11.42 37.66 34.81
C GLY A 490 -10.02 37.82 35.42
N SER A 491 -9.55 36.71 35.97
CA SER A 491 -8.19 36.51 36.44
C SER A 491 -7.94 35.03 36.64
N GLU A 492 -6.67 34.63 36.83
CA GLU A 492 -6.30 33.22 37.00
C GLU A 492 -6.97 32.56 38.22
N LEU A 493 -7.23 33.32 39.29
CA LEU A 493 -7.86 32.85 40.52
C LEU A 493 -9.38 33.03 40.53
N ALA A 494 -9.90 33.85 39.61
CA ALA A 494 -11.30 34.22 39.54
C ALA A 494 -11.71 34.40 38.07
N PRO A 495 -11.76 33.31 37.28
CA PRO A 495 -12.10 33.40 35.88
C PRO A 495 -13.57 33.83 35.71
N THR A 496 -13.90 34.45 34.58
CA THR A 496 -15.29 34.80 34.23
C THR A 496 -15.67 34.20 32.89
N LEU A 497 -16.91 33.74 32.76
CA LEU A 497 -17.47 33.30 31.47
C LEU A 497 -18.53 34.30 31.01
N THR A 498 -18.39 34.81 29.81
CA THR A 498 -19.32 35.75 29.18
C THR A 498 -19.91 35.13 27.92
N MET A 499 -21.23 35.17 27.78
CA MET A 499 -21.96 34.70 26.60
C MET A 499 -22.59 35.87 25.85
N PHE A 500 -22.62 35.84 24.52
CA PHE A 500 -23.37 36.81 23.71
C PHE A 500 -23.76 36.25 22.35
N GLU A 501 -24.75 36.85 21.70
CA GLU A 501 -25.12 36.54 20.33
C GLU A 501 -24.62 37.65 19.39
N PHE A 502 -24.06 37.27 18.25
CA PHE A 502 -23.61 38.19 17.21
C PHE A 502 -23.81 37.57 15.82
N GLU A 503 -24.46 38.29 14.91
CA GLU A 503 -24.72 37.85 13.53
C GLU A 503 -25.39 36.46 13.40
N GLY A 504 -26.20 36.07 14.38
CA GLY A 504 -26.93 34.81 14.39
C GLY A 504 -26.18 33.62 14.97
N ASN A 505 -24.96 33.82 15.51
CA ASN A 505 -24.18 32.81 16.23
C ASN A 505 -24.07 33.15 17.72
N THR A 506 -23.85 32.13 18.55
CA THR A 506 -23.64 32.26 20.00
C THR A 506 -22.15 32.16 20.31
N TYR A 507 -21.63 33.07 21.12
CA TYR A 507 -20.23 33.13 21.49
C TYR A 507 -20.04 33.01 22.99
N LEU A 508 -18.95 32.35 23.38
CA LEU A 508 -18.51 32.24 24.77
C LEU A 508 -17.10 32.78 24.88
N VAL A 509 -16.86 33.61 25.90
CA VAL A 509 -15.55 34.18 26.24
C VAL A 509 -15.22 33.81 27.68
N LEU A 510 -14.22 32.96 27.84
CA LEU A 510 -13.66 32.57 29.13
C LEU A 510 -12.40 33.41 29.38
N ASP A 511 -12.55 34.38 30.27
CA ASP A 511 -11.49 35.30 30.70
C ASP A 511 -10.79 34.74 31.93
N GLN A 512 -9.50 34.44 31.78
CA GLN A 512 -8.68 33.79 32.82
C GLN A 512 -7.43 34.58 33.18
N ASN A 513 -7.31 35.82 32.71
CA ASN A 513 -6.17 36.66 33.02
C ASN A 513 -6.60 38.07 33.39
N SER A 514 -5.78 38.76 34.18
CA SER A 514 -6.10 40.13 34.61
C SER A 514 -5.65 41.20 33.62
N VAL A 515 -5.28 40.82 32.40
CA VAL A 515 -4.75 41.70 31.35
C VAL A 515 -5.88 42.07 30.39
N THR A 516 -6.02 43.36 30.13
CA THR A 516 -6.92 43.87 29.10
C THR A 516 -6.09 44.49 27.96
N PRO A 517 -6.41 44.25 26.68
CA PRO A 517 -7.57 43.49 26.14
C PRO A 517 -7.35 41.96 26.11
N PHE A 518 -8.35 41.23 25.59
CA PHE A 518 -8.33 39.76 25.36
C PHE A 518 -6.95 39.28 24.92
N THR A 519 -6.41 38.28 25.62
CA THR A 519 -5.08 37.73 25.35
C THR A 519 -5.20 36.27 24.92
N ALA A 520 -4.96 36.00 23.63
CA ALA A 520 -5.08 34.67 23.01
C ALA A 520 -4.30 33.55 23.73
N SER A 521 -3.21 33.86 24.45
CA SER A 521 -2.43 32.87 25.19
C SER A 521 -3.07 32.41 26.50
N THR A 522 -4.12 33.08 26.97
CA THR A 522 -4.66 32.91 28.33
C THR A 522 -6.19 33.01 28.42
N ASP A 523 -6.84 33.70 27.48
CA ASP A 523 -8.29 33.74 27.33
C ASP A 523 -8.75 32.82 26.21
N LEU A 524 -10.00 32.37 26.27
CA LEU A 524 -10.60 31.46 25.29
C LEU A 524 -11.88 32.07 24.73
N ALA A 525 -12.04 32.03 23.40
CA ALA A 525 -13.28 32.39 22.73
C ALA A 525 -13.76 31.27 21.80
N ILE A 526 -15.05 30.92 21.87
CA ILE A 526 -15.66 29.80 21.14
C ILE A 526 -16.88 30.32 20.38
N CYS A 527 -17.10 29.82 19.17
CA CYS A 527 -18.31 30.04 18.40
C CYS A 527 -19.17 28.78 18.40
N LEU A 528 -20.46 28.95 18.66
CA LEU A 528 -21.50 27.97 18.41
C LEU A 528 -22.33 28.50 17.24
N THR A 529 -22.40 27.72 16.17
CA THR A 529 -23.17 28.10 14.98
C THR A 529 -24.65 28.19 15.34
N GLY A 530 -25.30 29.27 14.94
CA GLY A 530 -26.70 29.50 15.26
C GLY A 530 -26.94 29.97 16.71
N THR A 531 -28.20 29.89 17.12
CA THR A 531 -28.67 30.19 18.47
C THR A 531 -29.24 28.93 19.11
N PRO A 532 -28.39 27.98 19.55
CA PRO A 532 -28.84 26.65 19.98
C PRO A 532 -29.63 26.67 21.30
N GLY A 533 -29.87 27.85 21.89
CA GLY A 533 -30.55 27.98 23.17
C GLY A 533 -29.66 27.61 24.36
N LEU A 534 -28.32 27.65 24.19
CA LEU A 534 -27.34 27.35 25.22
C LEU A 534 -27.69 28.07 26.53
N THR A 535 -27.71 27.32 27.61
CA THR A 535 -27.76 27.86 28.97
C THR A 535 -26.40 27.65 29.64
N LEU A 536 -26.02 28.55 30.53
CA LEU A 536 -24.75 28.42 31.26
C LEU A 536 -24.70 27.17 32.18
N SER A 537 -25.83 26.50 32.40
CA SER A 537 -25.90 25.18 33.06
C SER A 537 -25.45 24.01 32.19
N ASP A 538 -25.44 24.16 30.86
CA ASP A 538 -24.90 23.14 29.94
C ASP A 538 -23.36 23.16 29.91
N VAL A 539 -22.75 24.17 30.54
CA VAL A 539 -21.31 24.35 30.63
C VAL A 539 -20.76 23.72 31.90
N VAL A 540 -19.90 22.72 31.74
CA VAL A 540 -19.19 22.04 32.83
C VAL A 540 -17.76 22.55 32.90
N PHE A 541 -17.29 22.87 34.09
CA PHE A 541 -15.91 23.31 34.32
C PHE A 541 -15.08 22.22 34.98
N ALA A 542 -13.86 22.03 34.49
CA ALA A 542 -12.91 21.10 35.09
C ALA A 542 -11.53 21.74 35.25
N ALA A 543 -10.89 21.47 36.39
CA ALA A 543 -9.51 21.88 36.66
C ALA A 543 -8.55 20.79 36.14
N VAL A 544 -7.96 21.04 34.96
CA VAL A 544 -7.16 20.08 34.13
C VAL A 544 -7.77 18.69 34.14
#